data_AF-A0A1B6MHB7-F1
#
_entry.id   AF-A0A1B6MHB7-F1
#
_cell.length_a   1.000
_cell.length_b   1.000
_cell.length_c   1.000
_cell.angle_alpha   90.00
_cell.angle_beta   90.00
_cell.angle_gamma   90.00
#
_symmetry.space_group_name_H-M   'P 1'
#
loop_
_entity.id
_entity.type
_entity.pdbx_description
1 polymer ?
#
loop_
_entity_poly.entity_id
_entity_poly.type
_entity_poly.pdbx_seq_one_letter_code
_entity_poly.pdbx_strand_id
1 'polypeptide(L)'
;LWLGFLASRSRLRAGTPGLVVHVRHHSSSDSYGFYLTAPFNVLMKAAEELHLPKTLRAEYGGGLKEFVQAEVDYFEGTDYQDHFFTTQERQWLVLHLLQTLRATQGDTVAGLKLIEGQAIVPKCVAAGVISQVFPLHDQTALHKLRKTWVRSFTRTQPLDSISTYFGVKIAMYFAWLGHYTTALIVPAIVGFTFWVCFGRGDQAMEDVGFVLFSFFNVLWFSVYLEAWKRYCAELAYRWGTLDQRDELLQEPRPLFTGPLEVSKVTGRLEPTYPLWKRNLFRYLVSVPVIVLCLVCVFIVMMLNLKLQDWWDRQIEAKGYAFCLSYLPKVLLAVGITLLDEAYYKVACWLNDKVSIRELFSVTFLHCILSSRSRKVKRATGSTADSAAGDRQREGVGVAVPAGAAAAG
;
A
#
# COMPACT_ATOMS: atom_id res chain seq x y z
N LEU A 1 -26.52 20.14 7.13
CA LEU A 1 -25.39 19.18 7.12
C LEU A 1 -24.85 18.85 8.52
N TRP A 2 -24.54 19.85 9.34
CA TRP A 2 -24.07 19.71 10.74
C TRP A 2 -25.01 18.88 11.64
N LEU A 3 -26.33 19.10 11.55
CA LEU A 3 -27.37 18.30 12.22
C LEU A 3 -27.49 16.86 11.68
N GLY A 4 -27.23 16.65 10.39
CA GLY A 4 -27.24 15.31 9.77
C GLY A 4 -26.03 14.47 10.15
N PHE A 5 -24.86 15.10 10.34
CA PHE A 5 -23.66 14.42 10.85
C PHE A 5 -23.74 14.19 12.37
N LEU A 6 -24.41 15.07 13.12
CA LEU A 6 -24.78 14.84 14.52
C LEU A 6 -25.83 13.72 14.69
N ALA A 7 -26.77 13.57 13.75
CA ALA A 7 -27.64 12.39 13.67
C ALA A 7 -26.84 11.12 13.30
N SER A 8 -25.82 11.24 12.44
CA SER A 8 -24.85 10.17 12.24
C SER A 8 -24.02 9.90 13.51
N ARG A 9 -23.79 10.87 14.40
CA ARG A 9 -23.06 10.70 15.67
C ARG A 9 -23.88 9.92 16.70
N SER A 10 -25.18 10.16 16.80
CA SER A 10 -26.09 9.37 17.63
C SER A 10 -26.30 7.96 17.05
N ARG A 11 -26.33 7.81 15.72
CA ARG A 11 -26.44 6.50 15.05
C ARG A 11 -25.13 5.73 14.90
N LEU A 12 -23.96 6.37 14.80
CA LEU A 12 -22.64 5.73 14.92
C LEU A 12 -22.51 5.08 16.30
N ARG A 13 -23.03 5.75 17.34
CA ARG A 13 -23.18 5.19 18.67
C ARG A 13 -24.24 4.08 18.76
N ALA A 14 -25.28 4.11 17.93
CA ALA A 14 -26.37 3.12 17.93
C ALA A 14 -26.09 1.87 17.06
N GLY A 15 -25.37 2.02 15.95
CA GLY A 15 -25.05 0.96 14.98
C GLY A 15 -23.69 0.29 15.23
N THR A 16 -22.79 0.96 15.96
CA THR A 16 -21.60 0.35 16.57
C THR A 16 -21.58 0.70 18.05
N PRO A 17 -22.03 -0.19 18.93
CA PRO A 17 -21.95 0.06 20.37
C PRO A 17 -20.46 0.16 20.77
N GLY A 18 -19.95 1.39 20.92
CA GLY A 18 -18.74 1.65 21.68
C GLY A 18 -17.61 2.45 21.02
N LEU A 19 -17.69 2.89 19.75
CA LEU A 19 -16.66 3.80 19.20
C LEU A 19 -16.70 5.18 19.89
N VAL A 20 -15.55 5.64 20.37
CA VAL A 20 -15.36 6.96 20.99
C VAL A 20 -14.84 7.93 19.94
N VAL A 21 -15.61 9.00 19.72
CA VAL A 21 -15.32 10.03 18.71
C VAL A 21 -15.01 11.35 19.41
N HIS A 22 -13.83 11.90 19.15
CA HIS A 22 -13.43 13.24 19.54
C HIS A 22 -13.35 14.14 18.30
N VAL A 23 -13.93 15.33 18.36
CA VAL A 23 -13.90 16.28 17.25
C VAL A 23 -13.01 17.44 17.64
N ARG A 24 -12.07 17.81 16.77
CA ARG A 24 -11.29 19.04 16.92
C ARG A 24 -11.36 19.85 15.62
N HIS A 25 -11.48 21.15 15.77
CA HIS A 25 -11.36 22.09 14.66
C HIS A 25 -9.89 22.47 14.49
N HIS A 26 -9.35 22.35 13.28
CA HIS A 26 -7.97 22.73 12.98
C HIS A 26 -7.97 24.06 12.22
N SER A 27 -7.72 25.15 12.94
CA SER A 27 -7.70 26.51 12.40
C SER A 27 -6.69 26.70 11.26
N SER A 28 -5.61 25.93 11.22
CA SER A 28 -4.57 26.00 10.18
C SER A 28 -4.99 25.48 8.81
N SER A 29 -6.02 24.63 8.75
CA SER A 29 -6.46 23.96 7.52
C SER A 29 -7.94 24.19 7.22
N ASP A 30 -8.60 25.00 8.05
CA ASP A 30 -10.05 25.22 8.07
C ASP A 30 -10.80 23.91 7.83
N SER A 31 -10.54 22.93 8.70
CA SER A 31 -11.10 21.58 8.56
C SER A 31 -11.42 20.97 9.91
N TYR A 32 -12.47 20.15 9.93
CA TYR A 32 -12.86 19.37 11.10
C TYR A 32 -12.12 18.03 11.06
N GLY A 33 -11.35 17.76 12.10
CA GLY A 33 -10.71 16.47 12.32
C GLY A 33 -11.49 15.64 13.34
N PHE A 34 -11.90 14.44 12.95
CA PHE A 34 -12.50 13.46 13.85
C PHE A 34 -11.42 12.45 14.25
N TYR A 35 -11.20 12.33 15.54
CA TYR A 35 -10.28 11.38 16.17
C TYR A 35 -11.09 10.23 16.74
N LEU A 36 -10.83 9.03 16.24
CA LEU A 36 -11.61 7.84 16.51
C LEU A 36 -10.77 6.84 17.31
N THR A 37 -11.35 6.32 18.39
CA THR A 37 -10.77 5.25 19.21
C THR A 37 -11.88 4.33 19.71
N ALA A 38 -11.54 3.14 20.20
CA ALA A 38 -12.49 2.16 20.71
C ALA A 38 -12.01 1.61 22.06
N PRO A 39 -12.93 1.31 22.99
CA PRO A 39 -12.58 0.69 24.27
C PRO A 39 -12.10 -0.74 24.05
N PHE A 40 -11.32 -1.26 25.00
CA PHE A 40 -10.65 -2.56 24.92
C PHE A 40 -11.62 -3.70 24.56
N ASN A 41 -12.79 -3.78 25.21
CA ASN A 41 -13.78 -4.84 24.94
C ASN A 41 -14.29 -4.85 23.49
N VAL A 42 -14.44 -3.67 22.88
CA VAL A 42 -14.89 -3.56 21.48
C VAL A 42 -13.76 -3.97 20.53
N LEU A 43 -12.52 -3.63 20.87
CA LEU A 43 -11.34 -4.07 20.11
C LEU A 43 -11.16 -5.59 20.18
N MET A 44 -11.41 -6.22 21.34
CA MET A 44 -11.37 -7.68 21.48
C MET A 44 -12.41 -8.36 20.59
N LYS A 45 -13.66 -7.88 20.62
CA LYS A 45 -14.70 -8.41 19.75
C LYS A 45 -14.35 -8.25 18.27
N ALA A 46 -13.83 -7.08 17.88
CA ALA A 46 -13.37 -6.85 16.51
C ALA A 46 -12.18 -7.75 16.13
N ALA A 47 -11.28 -8.04 17.08
CA ALA A 47 -10.13 -8.92 16.85
C ALA A 47 -10.56 -10.38 16.67
N GLU A 48 -11.60 -10.83 17.37
CA GLU A 48 -12.23 -12.14 17.21
C GLU A 48 -12.97 -12.24 15.86
N GLU A 49 -13.74 -11.23 15.48
CA GLU A 49 -14.41 -11.17 14.17
C GLU A 49 -13.41 -11.20 13.00
N LEU A 50 -12.20 -10.67 13.21
CA LEU A 50 -11.12 -10.66 12.23
C LEU A 50 -10.17 -11.87 12.35
N HIS A 51 -10.40 -12.78 13.29
CA HIS A 51 -9.55 -13.94 13.55
C HIS A 51 -8.07 -13.56 13.68
N LEU A 52 -7.77 -12.48 14.40
CA LEU A 52 -6.42 -11.94 14.50
C LEU A 52 -5.50 -12.99 15.16
N PRO A 53 -4.39 -13.41 14.52
CA PRO A 53 -3.46 -14.37 15.11
C PRO A 53 -2.72 -13.72 16.28
N LYS A 54 -2.71 -14.39 17.43
CA LYS A 54 -2.02 -13.96 18.66
C LYS A 54 -1.19 -15.11 19.22
N THR A 55 -0.12 -14.76 19.94
CA THR A 55 0.76 -15.76 20.56
C THR A 55 0.12 -16.34 21.81
N LEU A 56 0.11 -17.67 21.89
CA LEU A 56 -0.27 -18.40 23.10
C LEU A 56 0.88 -18.40 24.10
N ARG A 57 0.55 -18.40 25.39
CA ARG A 57 1.56 -18.55 26.45
C ARG A 57 2.30 -19.88 26.27
N ALA A 58 3.59 -19.87 26.58
CA ALA A 58 4.43 -21.07 26.49
C ALA A 58 3.87 -22.28 27.25
N GLU A 59 3.10 -22.06 28.33
CA GLU A 59 2.45 -23.09 29.14
C GLU A 59 1.38 -23.89 28.38
N TYR A 60 0.74 -23.28 27.36
CA TYR A 60 -0.34 -23.88 26.58
C TYR A 60 0.12 -24.40 25.20
N GLY A 61 1.43 -24.65 25.04
CA GLY A 61 2.02 -25.18 23.80
C GLY A 61 2.61 -24.12 22.87
N GLY A 62 2.45 -22.83 23.19
CA GLY A 62 2.99 -21.71 22.41
C GLY A 62 2.43 -21.61 20.98
N GLY A 63 3.09 -20.81 20.14
CA GLY A 63 2.70 -20.62 18.74
C GLY A 63 1.60 -19.58 18.54
N LEU A 64 1.13 -19.48 17.29
CA LEU A 64 0.09 -18.53 16.89
C LEU A 64 -1.26 -19.23 16.79
N LYS A 65 -2.28 -18.66 17.43
CA LYS A 65 -3.67 -19.09 17.36
C LYS A 65 -4.57 -17.90 17.06
N GLU A 66 -5.66 -18.13 16.35
CA GLU A 66 -6.71 -17.13 16.16
C GLU A 66 -7.25 -16.67 17.51
N PHE A 67 -7.39 -15.36 17.67
CA PHE A 67 -7.90 -14.77 18.89
C PHE A 67 -9.39 -15.07 19.09
N VAL A 68 -9.73 -15.62 20.26
CA VAL A 68 -11.11 -15.90 20.69
C VAL A 68 -11.33 -15.24 22.05
N GLN A 69 -12.40 -14.47 22.18
CA GLN A 69 -12.63 -13.66 23.39
C GLN A 69 -12.88 -14.55 24.63
N ALA A 70 -13.44 -15.74 24.45
CA ALA A 70 -13.65 -16.69 25.54
C ALA A 70 -12.34 -17.29 26.09
N GLU A 71 -11.25 -17.21 25.32
CA GLU A 71 -9.97 -17.88 25.58
C GLU A 71 -8.83 -16.89 25.90
N VAL A 72 -9.19 -15.68 26.32
CA VAL A 72 -8.23 -14.57 26.48
C VAL A 72 -7.05 -14.95 27.37
N ASP A 73 -7.30 -15.67 28.47
CA ASP A 73 -6.28 -16.04 29.46
C ASP A 73 -5.16 -16.94 28.90
N TYR A 74 -5.38 -17.60 27.76
CA TYR A 74 -4.36 -18.44 27.11
C TYR A 74 -3.36 -17.63 26.27
N PHE A 75 -3.66 -16.37 25.96
CA PHE A 75 -2.79 -15.51 25.16
C PHE A 75 -1.75 -14.77 26.01
N GLU A 76 -0.62 -14.43 25.41
CA GLU A 76 0.43 -13.65 26.06
C GLU A 76 0.04 -12.17 26.17
N GLY A 77 0.47 -11.51 27.25
CA GLY A 77 0.33 -10.05 27.40
C GLY A 77 -1.06 -9.55 27.79
N THR A 78 -1.95 -10.45 28.24
CA THR A 78 -3.31 -10.12 28.71
C THR A 78 -3.31 -9.26 29.97
N ASP A 79 -2.24 -9.33 30.76
CA ASP A 79 -2.11 -8.64 32.05
C ASP A 79 -2.06 -7.10 31.88
N TYR A 80 -1.66 -6.63 30.69
CA TYR A 80 -1.59 -5.21 30.36
C TYR A 80 -2.51 -4.88 29.18
N GLN A 81 -3.73 -4.40 29.47
CA GLN A 81 -4.72 -3.96 28.47
C GLN A 81 -4.15 -2.93 27.48
N ASP A 82 -3.21 -2.11 27.94
CA ASP A 82 -2.61 -1.05 27.15
C ASP A 82 -1.60 -1.55 26.09
N HIS A 83 -1.03 -2.74 26.29
CA HIS A 83 0.03 -3.28 25.43
C HIS A 83 -0.36 -4.57 24.69
N PHE A 84 -1.48 -5.20 25.04
CA PHE A 84 -1.96 -6.40 24.36
C PHE A 84 -2.16 -6.21 22.85
N PHE A 85 -2.76 -5.08 22.46
CA PHE A 85 -2.86 -4.68 21.06
C PHE A 85 -1.78 -3.67 20.71
N THR A 86 -1.07 -3.93 19.62
CA THR A 86 -0.09 -2.99 19.09
C THR A 86 -0.80 -1.75 18.55
N THR A 87 -0.08 -0.64 18.46
CA THR A 87 -0.65 0.62 17.93
C THR A 87 -1.20 0.45 16.51
N GLN A 88 -0.52 -0.37 15.71
CA GLN A 88 -0.95 -0.73 14.36
C GLN A 88 -2.21 -1.59 14.35
N GLU A 89 -2.30 -2.62 15.20
CA GLU A 89 -3.49 -3.47 15.31
C GLU A 89 -4.70 -2.66 15.77
N ARG A 90 -4.53 -1.78 16.76
CA ARG A 90 -5.61 -0.89 17.24
C ARG A 90 -6.16 -0.02 16.11
N GLN A 91 -5.27 0.61 15.34
CA GLN A 91 -5.67 1.45 14.21
C GLN A 91 -6.34 0.63 13.11
N TRP A 92 -5.87 -0.58 12.86
CA TRP A 92 -6.45 -1.49 11.88
C TRP A 92 -7.84 -1.98 12.31
N LEU A 93 -8.02 -2.35 13.58
CA LEU A 93 -9.31 -2.74 14.16
C LEU A 93 -10.33 -1.59 14.10
N VAL A 94 -9.91 -0.37 14.47
CA VAL A 94 -10.75 0.83 14.34
C VAL A 94 -11.10 1.10 12.89
N LEU A 95 -10.15 0.97 11.96
CA LEU A 95 -10.42 1.13 10.53
C LEU A 95 -11.41 0.09 10.02
N HIS A 96 -11.25 -1.18 10.45
CA HIS A 96 -12.17 -2.25 10.09
C HIS A 96 -13.59 -1.93 10.59
N LEU A 97 -13.74 -1.56 11.86
CA LEU A 97 -15.04 -1.14 12.40
C LEU A 97 -15.66 0.02 11.62
N LEU A 98 -14.87 0.98 11.15
CA LEU A 98 -15.36 2.08 10.32
C LEU A 98 -15.77 1.64 8.91
N GLN A 99 -15.09 0.63 8.36
CA GLN A 99 -15.39 0.08 7.05
C GLN A 99 -16.60 -0.84 7.08
N THR A 100 -16.82 -1.59 8.17
CA THR A 100 -17.98 -2.46 8.36
C THR A 100 -19.28 -1.72 8.65
N LEU A 101 -19.23 -0.43 9.03
CA LEU A 101 -20.41 0.41 9.21
C LEU A 101 -21.34 0.40 7.98
N ARG A 102 -22.53 -0.17 8.15
CA ARG A 102 -23.58 -0.24 7.12
C ARG A 102 -24.72 0.73 7.38
N ALA A 103 -25.31 1.22 6.30
CA ALA A 103 -26.52 2.03 6.33
C ALA A 103 -27.76 1.18 6.65
N THR A 104 -28.64 1.72 7.48
CA THR A 104 -29.96 1.17 7.81
C THR A 104 -31.06 1.83 6.98
N GLN A 105 -32.26 1.23 6.93
CA GLN A 105 -33.38 1.72 6.12
C GLN A 105 -33.67 3.22 6.38
N GLY A 106 -33.69 4.01 5.31
CA GLY A 106 -34.02 5.44 5.37
C GLY A 106 -32.86 6.38 5.75
N ASP A 107 -31.62 5.90 5.86
CA ASP A 107 -30.48 6.76 6.18
C ASP A 107 -30.15 7.72 5.01
N THR A 108 -30.26 9.02 5.31
CA THR A 108 -29.76 10.09 4.43
C THR A 108 -28.58 10.78 5.12
N VAL A 109 -27.38 10.58 4.58
CA VAL A 109 -26.18 11.25 5.09
C VAL A 109 -25.84 12.36 4.13
N ALA A 110 -25.90 13.61 4.60
CA ALA A 110 -25.46 14.77 3.80
C ALA A 110 -26.17 14.93 2.44
N GLY A 111 -27.45 14.56 2.33
CA GLY A 111 -28.21 14.59 1.07
C GLY A 111 -28.02 13.36 0.18
N LEU A 112 -27.15 12.41 0.55
CA LEU A 112 -26.98 11.13 -0.14
C LEU A 112 -27.99 10.12 0.38
N LYS A 113 -28.85 9.60 -0.51
CA LYS A 113 -29.69 8.43 -0.22
C LYS A 113 -28.78 7.20 -0.13
N LEU A 114 -28.61 6.67 1.08
CA LEU A 114 -27.90 5.41 1.30
C LEU A 114 -28.88 4.26 1.10
N ILE A 115 -28.41 3.21 0.42
CA ILE A 115 -29.19 1.98 0.25
C ILE A 115 -28.91 1.12 1.48
N GLU A 116 -29.91 0.38 1.94
CA GLU A 116 -29.77 -0.55 3.06
C GLU A 116 -28.63 -1.55 2.81
N GLY A 117 -27.78 -1.75 3.83
CA GLY A 117 -26.66 -2.69 3.75
C GLY A 117 -25.41 -2.15 3.04
N GLN A 118 -25.40 -0.88 2.58
CA GLN A 118 -24.24 -0.27 1.95
C GLN A 118 -23.24 0.31 2.98
N ALA A 119 -21.93 0.19 2.73
CA ALA A 119 -20.89 0.78 3.57
C ALA A 119 -20.93 2.32 3.54
N ILE A 120 -20.98 2.95 4.71
CA ILE A 120 -21.19 4.41 4.84
C ILE A 120 -19.91 5.19 4.51
N VAL A 121 -18.83 4.92 5.25
CA VAL A 121 -17.58 5.68 5.17
C VAL A 121 -17.00 5.71 3.75
N PRO A 122 -16.89 4.57 3.03
CA PRO A 122 -16.27 4.60 1.72
C PRO A 122 -17.10 5.36 0.67
N LYS A 123 -18.44 5.32 0.76
CA LYS A 123 -19.32 6.11 -0.10
C LYS A 123 -19.23 7.61 0.20
N CYS A 124 -19.09 7.99 1.47
CA CYS A 124 -18.85 9.38 1.86
C CYS A 124 -17.50 9.91 1.36
N VAL A 125 -16.47 9.06 1.31
CA VAL A 125 -15.18 9.41 0.70
C VAL A 125 -15.31 9.59 -0.81
N ALA A 126 -15.99 8.66 -1.50
CA ALA A 126 -16.20 8.75 -2.95
C ALA A 126 -17.05 9.97 -3.34
N ALA A 127 -18.03 10.35 -2.51
CA ALA A 127 -18.87 11.53 -2.71
C ALA A 127 -18.18 12.85 -2.31
N GLY A 128 -16.95 12.82 -1.79
CA GLY A 128 -16.21 14.01 -1.36
C GLY A 128 -16.70 14.64 -0.06
N VAL A 129 -17.62 14.00 0.67
CA VAL A 129 -18.07 14.45 2.00
C VAL A 129 -16.96 14.28 3.04
N ILE A 130 -16.21 13.19 2.94
CA ILE A 130 -15.01 12.94 3.74
C ILE A 130 -13.80 13.10 2.81
N SER A 131 -12.83 13.93 3.20
CA SER A 131 -11.64 14.15 2.38
C SER A 131 -10.69 12.94 2.43
N GLN A 132 -10.39 12.45 3.64
CA GLN A 132 -9.47 11.32 3.83
C GLN A 132 -9.61 10.72 5.23
N VAL A 133 -9.27 9.44 5.34
CA VAL A 133 -9.15 8.67 6.59
C VAL A 133 -7.72 8.17 6.67
N PHE A 134 -7.01 8.46 7.76
CA PHE A 134 -5.61 8.06 7.93
C PHE A 134 -5.26 7.73 9.39
N PRO A 135 -4.37 6.76 9.63
CA PRO A 135 -3.86 6.48 10.97
C PRO A 135 -2.93 7.59 11.47
N LEU A 136 -2.91 7.81 12.79
CA LEU A 136 -1.98 8.75 13.43
C LEU A 136 -0.65 8.05 13.78
N HIS A 137 0.46 8.76 13.59
CA HIS A 137 1.78 8.24 13.97
C HIS A 137 2.09 8.50 15.43
N ASP A 138 2.61 7.48 16.12
CA ASP A 138 3.32 7.67 17.37
C ASP A 138 4.76 8.11 17.09
N GLN A 139 5.05 9.38 17.41
CA GLN A 139 6.35 9.97 17.17
C GLN A 139 7.45 9.30 18.01
N THR A 140 7.13 8.82 19.21
CA THR A 140 8.14 8.24 20.11
C THR A 140 8.66 6.91 19.57
N ALA A 141 7.77 5.98 19.20
CA ALA A 141 8.13 4.74 18.51
C ALA A 141 8.85 4.99 17.18
N LEU A 142 8.39 5.98 16.39
CA LEU A 142 9.02 6.31 15.11
C LEU A 142 10.46 6.81 15.29
N HIS A 143 10.71 7.65 16.29
CA HIS A 143 12.06 8.13 16.61
C HIS A 143 12.99 6.97 17.03
N LYS A 144 12.49 6.04 17.86
CA LYS A 144 13.24 4.84 18.26
C LYS A 144 13.58 3.96 17.05
N LEU A 145 12.62 3.75 16.15
CA LEU A 145 12.82 2.96 14.92
C LEU A 145 13.83 3.63 13.99
N ARG A 146 13.74 4.96 13.80
CA ARG A 146 14.69 5.73 12.97
C ARG A 146 16.12 5.63 13.48
N LYS A 147 16.33 5.68 14.81
CA LYS A 147 17.66 5.57 15.42
C LYS A 147 18.23 4.15 15.27
N THR A 148 17.41 3.13 15.44
CA THR A 148 17.84 1.72 15.48
C THR A 148 18.03 1.12 14.09
N TRP A 149 17.20 1.51 13.12
CA TRP A 149 17.21 0.96 11.77
C TRP A 149 17.88 1.89 10.76
N VAL A 150 17.36 3.11 10.55
CA VAL A 150 17.80 3.99 9.45
C VAL A 150 19.21 4.55 9.69
N ARG A 151 19.55 4.91 10.93
CA ARG A 151 20.88 5.47 11.26
C ARG A 151 21.96 4.40 11.47
N SER A 152 21.57 3.13 11.57
CA SER A 152 22.48 2.03 11.90
C SER A 152 22.72 1.16 10.66
N PHE A 153 23.63 1.60 9.79
CA PHE A 153 23.91 0.92 8.51
C PHE A 153 24.49 -0.50 8.64
N THR A 154 25.15 -0.81 9.76
CA THR A 154 25.83 -2.10 9.96
C THR A 154 25.02 -3.14 10.73
N ARG A 155 23.85 -2.76 11.26
CA ARG A 155 22.99 -3.69 11.99
C ARG A 155 22.03 -4.40 11.06
N THR A 156 21.71 -5.65 11.39
CA THR A 156 20.63 -6.38 10.76
C THR A 156 19.31 -5.63 10.91
N GLN A 157 18.51 -5.64 9.85
CA GLN A 157 17.24 -4.91 9.83
C GLN A 157 16.24 -5.49 10.85
N PRO A 158 15.66 -4.67 11.74
CA PRO A 158 14.69 -5.14 12.75
C PRO A 158 13.30 -5.32 12.13
N LEU A 159 13.11 -6.42 11.40
CA LEU A 159 11.88 -6.68 10.64
C LEU A 159 10.63 -6.76 11.51
N ASP A 160 10.70 -7.37 12.69
CA ASP A 160 9.55 -7.49 13.59
C ASP A 160 9.08 -6.15 14.17
N SER A 161 10.03 -5.24 14.45
CA SER A 161 9.68 -3.88 14.90
C SER A 161 9.02 -3.07 13.78
N ILE A 162 9.43 -3.30 12.53
CA ILE A 162 8.81 -2.69 11.35
C ILE A 162 7.41 -3.28 11.14
N SER A 163 7.23 -4.59 11.29
CA SER A 163 5.91 -5.24 11.14
C SER A 163 4.94 -4.80 12.22
N THR A 164 5.40 -4.70 13.47
CA THR A 164 4.59 -4.23 14.60
C THR A 164 4.10 -2.79 14.42
N TYR A 165 4.90 -1.91 13.80
CA TYR A 165 4.56 -0.49 13.67
C TYR A 165 3.84 -0.15 12.35
N PHE A 166 4.28 -0.71 11.22
CA PHE A 166 3.73 -0.41 9.89
C PHE A 166 2.81 -1.51 9.34
N GLY A 167 2.79 -2.68 9.96
CA GLY A 167 2.07 -3.86 9.49
C GLY A 167 2.92 -4.77 8.61
N VAL A 168 2.43 -5.99 8.43
CA VAL A 168 3.11 -7.08 7.72
C VAL A 168 3.42 -6.75 6.27
N LYS A 169 2.49 -6.09 5.55
CA LYS A 169 2.67 -5.76 4.12
C LYS A 169 3.90 -4.87 3.87
N ILE A 170 4.09 -3.85 4.71
CA ILE A 170 5.23 -2.93 4.59
C ILE A 170 6.52 -3.63 5.06
N ALA A 171 6.45 -4.43 6.12
CA ALA A 171 7.60 -5.19 6.60
C ALA A 171 8.08 -6.23 5.58
N MET A 172 7.17 -6.91 4.87
CA MET A 172 7.52 -7.86 3.80
C MET A 172 8.25 -7.17 2.65
N TYR A 173 7.84 -5.96 2.25
CA TYR A 173 8.57 -5.16 1.26
C TYR A 173 10.00 -4.85 1.71
N PHE A 174 10.17 -4.43 2.97
CA PHE A 174 11.48 -4.12 3.51
C PHE A 174 12.36 -5.37 3.69
N ALA A 175 11.76 -6.51 4.06
CA ALA A 175 12.44 -7.81 4.09
C ALA A 175 12.92 -8.22 2.69
N TRP A 176 12.07 -8.05 1.67
CA TRP A 176 12.45 -8.28 0.27
C TRP A 176 13.61 -7.40 -0.14
N LEU A 177 13.54 -6.11 0.15
CA LEU A 177 14.59 -5.16 -0.21
C LEU A 177 15.93 -5.55 0.41
N GLY A 178 15.96 -5.90 1.70
CA GLY A 178 17.18 -6.34 2.38
C GLY A 178 17.73 -7.68 1.88
N HIS A 179 16.84 -8.64 1.61
CA HIS A 179 17.24 -9.94 1.05
C HIS A 179 17.75 -9.81 -0.40
N TYR A 180 17.11 -8.95 -1.21
CA TYR A 180 17.53 -8.70 -2.58
C TYR A 180 18.87 -7.99 -2.67
N THR A 181 19.11 -6.96 -1.85
CA THR A 181 20.39 -6.25 -1.84
C THR A 181 21.54 -7.16 -1.42
N THR A 182 21.33 -8.04 -0.43
CA THR A 182 22.33 -9.03 -0.02
C THR A 182 22.55 -10.10 -1.09
N ALA A 183 21.50 -10.56 -1.78
CA ALA A 183 21.62 -11.51 -2.88
C ALA A 183 22.36 -10.93 -4.10
N LEU A 184 22.27 -9.62 -4.36
CA LEU A 184 23.01 -8.95 -5.44
C LEU A 184 24.52 -8.84 -5.18
N ILE A 185 24.98 -9.01 -3.95
CA ILE A 185 26.42 -8.98 -3.62
C ILE A 185 27.17 -10.09 -4.36
N VAL A 186 26.58 -11.29 -4.48
CA VAL A 186 27.26 -12.43 -5.12
C VAL A 186 27.47 -12.19 -6.62
N PRO A 187 26.46 -11.83 -7.44
CA PRO A 187 26.68 -11.43 -8.82
C PRO A 187 27.58 -10.21 -8.99
N ALA A 188 27.52 -9.25 -8.07
CA ALA A 188 28.39 -8.08 -8.12
C ALA A 188 29.87 -8.46 -7.94
N ILE A 189 30.19 -9.35 -7.00
CA ILE A 189 31.55 -9.86 -6.79
C ILE A 189 31.99 -10.68 -8.01
N VAL A 190 31.18 -11.63 -8.47
CA VAL A 190 31.51 -12.46 -9.65
C VAL A 190 31.71 -11.59 -10.90
N GLY A 191 30.81 -10.65 -11.16
CA GLY A 191 30.90 -9.72 -12.27
C GLY A 191 32.12 -8.80 -12.17
N PHE A 192 32.46 -8.32 -10.97
CA PHE A 192 33.68 -7.52 -10.76
C PHE A 192 34.94 -8.35 -10.99
N THR A 193 35.00 -9.58 -10.46
CA THR A 193 36.13 -10.48 -10.70
C THR A 193 36.27 -10.82 -12.19
N PHE A 194 35.15 -10.99 -12.89
CA PHE A 194 35.13 -11.21 -14.33
C PHE A 194 35.72 -10.01 -15.09
N TRP A 195 35.22 -8.80 -14.78
CA TRP A 195 35.70 -7.56 -15.41
C TRP A 195 37.21 -7.34 -15.22
N VAL A 196 37.74 -7.61 -14.02
CA VAL A 196 39.17 -7.46 -13.73
C VAL A 196 40.02 -8.53 -14.43
N CYS A 197 39.60 -9.79 -14.42
CA CYS A 197 40.40 -10.90 -14.95
C CYS A 197 40.32 -11.03 -16.49
N PHE A 198 39.13 -10.85 -17.07
CA PHE A 198 38.87 -11.08 -18.49
C PHE A 198 38.78 -9.78 -19.29
N GLY A 199 38.53 -8.62 -18.67
CA GLY A 199 38.44 -7.33 -19.37
C GLY A 199 39.75 -6.79 -19.95
N ARG A 200 40.86 -7.53 -19.83
CA ARG A 200 42.16 -7.23 -20.46
C ARG A 200 42.71 -8.39 -21.31
N GLY A 201 41.92 -9.45 -21.48
CA GLY A 201 42.32 -10.67 -22.17
C GLY A 201 42.11 -10.61 -23.69
N ASP A 202 42.52 -11.68 -24.36
CA ASP A 202 42.31 -11.89 -25.79
C ASP A 202 40.82 -12.16 -26.10
N GLN A 203 40.33 -11.76 -27.28
CA GLN A 203 38.88 -11.71 -27.61
C GLN A 203 38.18 -13.07 -27.44
N ALA A 204 38.88 -14.18 -27.72
CA ALA A 204 38.37 -15.54 -27.53
C ALA A 204 38.12 -15.90 -26.05
N MET A 205 38.93 -15.38 -25.11
CA MET A 205 38.76 -15.63 -23.68
C MET A 205 37.60 -14.81 -23.10
N GLU A 206 37.35 -13.64 -23.68
CA GLU A 206 36.21 -12.79 -23.31
C GLU A 206 34.88 -13.44 -23.70
N ASP A 207 34.78 -13.98 -24.93
CA ASP A 207 33.58 -14.67 -25.42
C ASP A 207 33.21 -15.89 -24.58
N VAL A 208 34.19 -16.76 -24.28
CA VAL A 208 33.98 -17.92 -23.39
C VAL A 208 33.55 -17.45 -22.00
N GLY A 209 34.15 -16.37 -21.52
CA GLY A 209 33.81 -15.71 -20.28
C GLY A 209 32.35 -15.28 -20.18
N PHE A 210 31.82 -14.60 -21.21
CA PHE A 210 30.43 -14.15 -21.24
C PHE A 210 29.43 -15.30 -21.22
N VAL A 211 29.73 -16.41 -21.90
CA VAL A 211 28.90 -17.62 -21.88
C VAL A 211 28.83 -18.18 -20.46
N LEU A 212 29.97 -18.34 -19.78
CA LEU A 212 30.03 -18.83 -18.40
C LEU A 212 29.29 -17.91 -17.43
N PHE A 213 29.48 -16.59 -17.56
CA PHE A 213 28.77 -15.60 -16.75
C PHE A 213 27.26 -15.64 -16.97
N SER A 214 26.81 -15.88 -18.20
CA SER A 214 25.38 -16.00 -18.52
C SER A 214 24.73 -17.21 -17.84
N PHE A 215 25.38 -18.38 -17.89
CA PHE A 215 24.92 -19.58 -17.16
C PHE A 215 24.86 -19.34 -15.65
N PHE A 216 25.89 -18.70 -15.09
CA PHE A 216 25.92 -18.34 -13.68
C PHE A 216 24.74 -17.43 -13.29
N ASN A 217 24.45 -16.38 -14.07
CA ASN A 217 23.34 -15.46 -13.75
C ASN A 217 21.98 -16.15 -13.80
N VAL A 218 21.73 -17.00 -14.80
CA VAL A 218 20.47 -17.76 -14.90
C VAL A 218 20.32 -18.68 -13.69
N LEU A 219 21.36 -19.43 -13.34
CA LEU A 219 21.35 -20.32 -12.18
C LEU A 219 21.16 -19.55 -10.88
N TRP A 220 21.91 -18.45 -10.68
CA TRP A 220 21.81 -17.62 -9.48
C TRP A 220 20.42 -17.02 -9.32
N PHE A 221 19.82 -16.50 -10.40
CA PHE A 221 18.47 -15.95 -10.37
C PHE A 221 17.42 -17.00 -9.99
N SER A 222 17.52 -18.22 -10.55
CA SER A 222 16.64 -19.33 -10.18
C SER A 222 16.76 -19.71 -8.71
N VAL A 223 17.98 -19.81 -8.19
CA VAL A 223 18.24 -20.11 -6.77
C VAL A 223 17.71 -19.00 -5.87
N TYR A 224 17.93 -17.73 -6.24
CA TYR A 224 17.44 -16.58 -5.50
C TYR A 224 15.91 -16.58 -5.38
N LEU A 225 15.19 -16.85 -6.47
CA LEU A 225 13.72 -16.88 -6.43
C LEU A 225 13.19 -17.95 -5.48
N GLU A 226 13.80 -19.14 -5.46
CA GLU A 226 13.41 -20.20 -4.53
C GLU A 226 13.80 -19.87 -3.07
N ALA A 227 14.97 -19.27 -2.85
CA ALA A 227 15.38 -18.77 -1.54
C ALA A 227 14.41 -17.71 -1.00
N TRP A 228 14.00 -16.77 -1.86
CA TRP A 228 13.03 -15.74 -1.50
C TRP A 228 11.65 -16.35 -1.15
N LYS A 229 11.15 -17.31 -1.93
CA LYS A 229 9.88 -18.00 -1.61
C LYS A 229 9.91 -18.66 -0.24
N ARG A 230 11.01 -19.34 0.10
CA ARG A 230 11.21 -19.96 1.41
C ARG A 230 11.26 -18.93 2.54
N TYR A 231 12.01 -17.85 2.33
CA TYR A 231 12.13 -16.77 3.31
C TYR A 231 10.82 -15.99 3.51
N CYS A 232 10.05 -15.77 2.44
CA CYS A 232 8.69 -15.25 2.52
C CYS A 232 7.78 -16.11 3.37
N ALA A 233 7.80 -17.43 3.16
CA ALA A 233 6.95 -18.37 3.89
C ALA A 233 7.30 -18.38 5.38
N GLU A 234 8.60 -18.34 5.72
CA GLU A 234 9.08 -18.23 7.10
C GLU A 234 8.56 -16.95 7.78
N LEU A 235 8.69 -15.80 7.11
CA LEU A 235 8.20 -14.52 7.63
C LEU A 235 6.67 -14.47 7.74
N ALA A 236 5.95 -15.00 6.75
CA ALA A 236 4.50 -15.08 6.76
C ALA A 236 3.99 -15.98 7.89
N TYR A 237 4.69 -17.08 8.17
CA TYR A 237 4.41 -17.93 9.33
C TYR A 237 4.69 -17.20 10.64
N ARG A 238 5.88 -16.60 10.78
CA ARG A 238 6.29 -15.85 11.98
C ARG A 238 5.34 -14.70 12.34
N TRP A 239 4.74 -14.05 11.33
CA TRP A 239 3.77 -12.97 11.52
C TRP A 239 2.30 -13.42 11.49
N GLY A 240 2.03 -14.73 11.38
CA GLY A 240 0.68 -15.29 11.43
C GLY A 240 -0.20 -15.00 10.21
N THR A 241 0.37 -14.50 9.12
CA THR A 241 -0.39 -14.18 7.90
C THR A 241 -0.41 -15.31 6.87
N LEU A 242 0.18 -16.47 7.17
CA LEU A 242 0.25 -17.60 6.24
C LEU A 242 -1.12 -18.26 6.01
N ASP A 243 -1.96 -18.35 7.05
CA ASP A 243 -3.20 -19.14 7.07
C ASP A 243 -4.47 -18.27 7.13
N GLN A 244 -4.39 -17.00 6.69
CA GLN A 244 -5.55 -16.12 6.66
C GLN A 244 -6.60 -16.67 5.67
N ARG A 245 -7.71 -17.20 6.22
CA ARG A 245 -8.80 -17.79 5.43
C ARG A 245 -9.32 -16.83 4.37
N ASP A 246 -9.35 -17.36 3.15
CA ASP A 246 -10.05 -16.89 1.95
C ASP A 246 -10.07 -15.38 1.72
N GLU A 247 -9.19 -14.92 0.82
CA GLU A 247 -9.31 -13.64 0.11
C GLU A 247 -10.73 -13.43 -0.49
N LEU A 248 -11.50 -14.50 -0.68
CA LEU A 248 -12.89 -14.50 -1.14
C LEU A 248 -13.90 -13.90 -0.14
N LEU A 249 -13.55 -13.83 1.15
CA LEU A 249 -14.38 -13.24 2.21
C LEU A 249 -14.02 -11.77 2.51
N GLN A 250 -12.97 -11.23 1.85
CA GLN A 250 -12.64 -9.81 1.98
C GLN A 250 -13.77 -8.95 1.41
N GLU A 251 -14.07 -7.85 2.10
CA GLU A 251 -15.13 -6.96 1.65
C GLU A 251 -14.78 -6.36 0.29
N PRO A 252 -15.74 -6.34 -0.66
CA PRO A 252 -15.51 -5.77 -1.99
C PRO A 252 -15.07 -4.32 -1.87
N ARG A 253 -14.19 -3.89 -2.78
CA ARG A 253 -13.64 -2.53 -2.73
C ARG A 253 -14.77 -1.48 -2.70
N PRO A 254 -14.56 -0.34 -1.99
CA PRO A 254 -15.48 0.79 -1.95
C PRO A 254 -16.01 1.29 -3.30
N LEU A 255 -15.18 1.21 -4.34
CA LEU A 255 -15.49 1.66 -5.71
C LEU A 255 -16.05 0.53 -6.59
N PHE A 256 -16.43 -0.61 -6.02
CA PHE A 256 -17.06 -1.68 -6.78
C PHE A 256 -18.52 -1.34 -7.03
N THR A 257 -18.89 -1.25 -8.30
CA THR A 257 -20.25 -0.91 -8.74
C THR A 257 -20.90 -2.13 -9.39
N GLY A 258 -22.13 -2.41 -8.99
CA GLY A 258 -22.92 -3.51 -9.52
C GLY A 258 -24.34 -3.49 -8.96
N PRO A 259 -25.30 -4.18 -9.59
CA PRO A 259 -26.57 -4.49 -8.95
C PRO A 259 -26.31 -5.19 -7.61
N LEU A 260 -27.09 -4.83 -6.58
CA LEU A 260 -27.00 -5.46 -5.27
C LEU A 260 -27.72 -6.81 -5.36
N GLU A 261 -26.98 -7.89 -5.13
CA GLU A 261 -27.52 -9.25 -5.05
C GLU A 261 -27.08 -9.89 -3.73
N VAL A 262 -27.88 -10.84 -3.24
CA VAL A 262 -27.50 -11.61 -2.07
C VAL A 262 -26.38 -12.58 -2.45
N SER A 263 -25.21 -12.41 -1.85
CA SER A 263 -24.06 -13.29 -2.05
C SER A 263 -24.37 -14.69 -1.55
N LYS A 264 -24.11 -15.70 -2.38
CA LYS A 264 -24.32 -17.12 -2.03
C LYS A 264 -23.39 -17.63 -0.93
N VAL A 265 -22.29 -16.92 -0.68
CA VAL A 265 -21.25 -17.32 0.29
C VAL A 265 -21.43 -16.57 1.61
N THR A 266 -21.60 -15.25 1.56
CA THR A 266 -21.70 -14.40 2.76
C THR A 266 -23.14 -14.21 3.22
N GLY A 267 -24.14 -14.50 2.38
CA GLY A 267 -25.55 -14.21 2.66
C GLY A 267 -25.87 -12.71 2.72
N ARG A 268 -24.90 -11.84 2.43
CA ARG A 268 -25.02 -10.38 2.52
C ARG A 268 -25.40 -9.79 1.16
N LEU A 269 -26.08 -8.65 1.18
CA LEU A 269 -26.31 -7.84 -0.02
C LEU A 269 -24.98 -7.23 -0.46
N GLU A 270 -24.42 -7.75 -1.54
CA GLU A 270 -23.18 -7.29 -2.13
C GLU A 270 -23.41 -6.85 -3.58
N PRO A 271 -22.73 -5.80 -4.04
CA PRO A 271 -22.74 -5.49 -5.47
C PRO A 271 -22.11 -6.66 -6.23
N THR A 272 -22.82 -7.23 -7.22
CA THR A 272 -22.29 -8.29 -8.08
C THR A 272 -22.04 -7.76 -9.48
N TYR A 273 -20.98 -8.26 -10.13
CA TYR A 273 -20.69 -7.93 -11.53
C TYR A 273 -20.50 -9.22 -12.33
N PRO A 274 -21.21 -9.39 -13.47
CA PRO A 274 -21.14 -10.63 -14.24
C PRO A 274 -19.73 -10.86 -14.79
N LEU A 275 -19.19 -12.05 -14.53
CA LEU A 275 -17.81 -12.42 -14.89
C LEU A 275 -17.56 -12.38 -16.40
N TRP A 276 -18.53 -12.77 -17.22
CA TRP A 276 -18.40 -12.78 -18.67
C TRP A 276 -18.22 -11.37 -19.23
N LYS A 277 -18.95 -10.37 -18.71
CA LYS A 277 -18.85 -8.97 -19.12
C LYS A 277 -17.48 -8.38 -18.75
N ARG A 278 -16.97 -8.75 -17.57
CA ARG A 278 -15.65 -8.35 -17.09
C ARG A 278 -14.54 -8.95 -17.96
N ASN A 279 -14.63 -10.24 -18.24
CA ASN A 279 -13.63 -10.94 -19.07
C ASN A 279 -13.67 -10.39 -20.50
N LEU A 280 -14.86 -10.15 -21.06
CA LEU A 280 -15.02 -9.54 -22.38
C LEU A 280 -14.35 -8.16 -22.44
N PHE A 281 -14.61 -7.28 -21.47
CA PHE A 281 -13.98 -5.96 -21.41
C PHE A 281 -12.46 -6.06 -21.21
N ARG A 282 -11.98 -7.02 -20.40
CA ARG A 282 -10.54 -7.26 -20.21
C ARG A 282 -9.88 -7.65 -21.53
N TYR A 283 -10.39 -8.66 -22.22
CA TYR A 283 -9.75 -9.15 -23.44
C TYR A 283 -9.97 -8.26 -24.66
N LEU A 284 -11.12 -7.61 -24.80
CA LEU A 284 -11.43 -6.77 -25.97
C LEU A 284 -11.00 -5.31 -25.83
N VAL A 285 -10.88 -4.79 -24.62
CA VAL A 285 -10.53 -3.37 -24.39
C VAL A 285 -9.19 -3.24 -23.71
N SER A 286 -8.97 -3.93 -22.58
CA SER A 286 -7.74 -3.70 -21.82
C SER A 286 -6.48 -4.23 -22.50
N VAL A 287 -6.52 -5.47 -23.02
CA VAL A 287 -5.36 -6.08 -23.67
C VAL A 287 -4.95 -5.32 -24.95
N PRO A 288 -5.87 -4.95 -25.87
CA PRO A 288 -5.49 -4.18 -27.06
C PRO A 288 -4.94 -2.80 -26.73
N VAL A 289 -5.48 -2.11 -25.72
CA VAL A 289 -4.95 -0.81 -25.27
C VAL A 289 -3.52 -0.97 -24.72
N ILE A 290 -3.26 -2.01 -23.92
CA ILE A 290 -1.91 -2.29 -23.41
C ILE A 290 -0.95 -2.58 -24.57
N VAL A 291 -1.35 -3.43 -25.53
CA VAL A 291 -0.53 -3.75 -26.71
C VAL A 291 -0.24 -2.49 -27.52
N LEU A 292 -1.24 -1.62 -27.73
CA LEU A 292 -1.07 -0.35 -28.43
C LEU A 292 -0.07 0.56 -27.69
N CYS A 293 -0.16 0.65 -26.36
CA CYS A 293 0.80 1.41 -25.55
C CYS A 293 2.22 0.84 -25.68
N LEU A 294 2.39 -0.49 -25.66
CA LEU A 294 3.70 -1.13 -25.83
C LEU A 294 4.29 -0.86 -27.22
N VAL A 295 3.46 -0.92 -28.28
CA VAL A 295 3.87 -0.56 -29.64
C VAL A 295 4.26 0.92 -29.73
N CYS A 296 3.50 1.81 -29.09
CA CYS A 296 3.83 3.23 -29.03
C CYS A 296 5.18 3.48 -28.35
N VAL A 297 5.42 2.87 -27.18
CA VAL A 297 6.71 2.94 -26.48
C VAL A 297 7.84 2.41 -27.36
N PHE A 298 7.62 1.30 -28.06
CA PHE A 298 8.61 0.73 -28.98
C PHE A 298 8.93 1.68 -30.15
N ILE A 299 7.92 2.30 -30.77
CA ILE A 299 8.12 3.30 -31.84
C ILE A 299 8.91 4.50 -31.32
N VAL A 300 8.52 5.04 -30.16
CA VAL A 300 9.23 6.17 -29.54
C VAL A 300 10.69 5.80 -29.23
N MET A 301 10.94 4.58 -28.75
CA MET A 301 12.30 4.10 -28.52
C MET A 301 13.11 4.03 -29.83
N MET A 302 12.54 3.45 -30.88
CA MET A 302 13.19 3.39 -32.21
C MET A 302 13.47 4.77 -32.80
N LEU A 303 12.55 5.74 -32.63
CA LEU A 303 12.75 7.13 -33.06
C LEU A 303 13.88 7.81 -32.28
N ASN A 304 13.94 7.61 -30.96
CA ASN A 304 15.01 8.15 -30.13
C ASN A 304 16.38 7.56 -30.49
N LEU A 305 16.46 6.26 -30.77
CA LEU A 305 17.70 5.63 -31.23
C LEU A 305 18.16 6.21 -32.58
N LYS A 306 17.25 6.36 -33.55
CA LYS A 306 17.58 7.02 -34.83
C LYS A 306 18.00 8.48 -34.67
N LEU A 307 17.37 9.20 -33.74
CA LEU A 307 17.75 10.57 -33.41
C LEU A 307 19.15 10.63 -32.78
N GLN A 308 19.47 9.67 -31.90
CA GLN A 308 20.80 9.54 -31.32
C GLN A 308 21.85 9.27 -32.39
N ASP A 309 21.63 8.30 -33.29
CA ASP A 309 22.54 7.99 -34.40
C ASP A 309 22.76 9.20 -35.31
N TRP A 310 21.68 9.94 -35.63
CA TRP A 310 21.76 11.15 -36.45
C TRP A 310 22.57 12.25 -35.75
N TRP A 311 22.38 12.43 -34.45
CA TRP A 311 23.06 13.43 -33.65
C TRP A 311 24.55 13.12 -33.49
N ASP A 312 24.90 11.88 -33.21
CA ASP A 312 26.30 11.44 -33.08
C ASP A 312 27.06 11.63 -34.41
N ARG A 313 26.44 11.34 -35.56
CA ARG A 313 27.02 11.66 -36.89
C ARG A 313 27.24 13.16 -37.12
N GLN A 314 26.34 14.01 -36.64
CA GLN A 314 26.49 15.45 -36.76
C GLN A 314 27.62 16.00 -35.87
N ILE A 315 27.81 15.42 -34.68
CA ILE A 315 28.93 15.77 -33.79
C ILE A 315 30.27 15.42 -34.47
N GLU A 316 30.37 14.21 -35.05
CA GLU A 316 31.58 13.76 -35.74
C GLU A 316 31.89 14.63 -36.97
N ALA A 317 30.88 14.99 -37.76
CA ALA A 317 31.05 15.81 -38.96
C ALA A 317 31.42 17.29 -38.67
N LYS A 318 30.98 17.85 -37.53
CA LYS A 318 31.16 19.28 -37.20
C LYS A 318 32.16 19.55 -36.08
N GLY A 319 32.73 18.50 -35.46
CA GLY A 319 33.72 18.62 -34.39
C GLY A 319 33.18 19.27 -33.11
N TYR A 320 31.91 19.05 -32.78
CA TYR A 320 31.31 19.61 -31.56
C TYR A 320 31.87 18.94 -30.29
N ALA A 321 31.76 19.65 -29.15
CA ALA A 321 32.23 19.15 -27.86
C ALA A 321 31.51 17.85 -27.44
N PHE A 322 32.25 16.89 -26.90
CA PHE A 322 31.78 15.57 -26.43
C PHE A 322 30.58 15.64 -25.46
N CYS A 323 30.46 16.74 -24.70
CA CYS A 323 29.33 16.99 -23.80
C CYS A 323 27.96 16.96 -24.51
N LEU A 324 27.90 17.36 -25.79
CA LEU A 324 26.65 17.36 -26.57
C LEU A 324 26.13 15.96 -26.89
N SER A 325 26.94 14.89 -26.81
CA SER A 325 26.48 13.51 -27.02
C SER A 325 25.55 13.00 -25.89
N TYR A 326 25.54 13.67 -24.73
CA TYR A 326 24.58 13.36 -23.67
C TYR A 326 23.18 13.89 -23.94
N LEU A 327 23.00 14.84 -24.86
CA LEU A 327 21.73 15.51 -25.11
C LEU A 327 20.62 14.54 -25.57
N PRO A 328 20.83 13.64 -26.56
CA PRO A 328 19.84 12.63 -26.92
C PRO A 328 19.51 11.67 -25.78
N LYS A 329 20.50 11.33 -24.94
CA LYS A 329 20.32 10.43 -23.78
C LYS A 329 19.44 11.06 -22.71
N VAL A 330 19.61 12.36 -22.45
CA VAL A 330 18.74 13.12 -21.55
C VAL A 330 17.33 13.24 -22.11
N LEU A 331 17.19 13.50 -23.42
CA LEU A 331 15.88 13.54 -24.08
C LEU A 331 15.15 12.20 -24.01
N LEU A 332 15.86 11.08 -24.19
CA LEU A 332 15.30 9.74 -24.02
C LEU A 332 14.80 9.51 -22.59
N ALA A 333 15.60 9.88 -21.58
CA ALA A 333 15.21 9.75 -20.18
C ALA A 333 13.93 10.57 -19.88
N VAL A 334 13.86 11.82 -20.35
CA VAL A 334 12.66 12.66 -20.20
C VAL A 334 11.47 12.04 -20.93
N GLY A 335 11.65 11.57 -22.16
CA GLY A 335 10.61 10.91 -22.95
C GLY A 335 10.01 9.70 -22.23
N ILE A 336 10.85 8.80 -21.71
CA ILE A 336 10.41 7.62 -20.95
C ILE A 336 9.59 8.04 -19.72
N THR A 337 10.05 9.04 -18.96
CA THR A 337 9.30 9.50 -17.77
C THR A 337 7.93 10.10 -18.11
N LEU A 338 7.82 10.83 -19.23
CA LEU A 338 6.54 11.39 -19.68
C LEU A 338 5.59 10.29 -20.16
N LEU A 339 6.10 9.30 -20.91
CA LEU A 339 5.31 8.16 -21.37
C LEU A 339 4.83 7.29 -20.20
N ASP A 340 5.66 7.08 -19.18
CA ASP A 340 5.29 6.31 -17.98
C ASP A 340 4.13 6.98 -17.22
N GLU A 341 4.20 8.29 -17.00
CA GLU A 341 3.11 9.06 -16.37
C GLU A 341 1.82 9.04 -17.20
N ALA A 342 1.93 9.11 -18.53
CA ALA A 342 0.78 9.00 -19.43
C ALA A 342 0.16 7.60 -19.37
N TYR A 343 0.99 6.55 -19.46
CA TYR A 343 0.56 5.16 -19.35
C TYR A 343 -0.09 4.88 -17.99
N TYR A 344 0.48 5.39 -16.90
CA TYR A 344 -0.08 5.26 -15.56
C TYR A 344 -1.51 5.83 -15.45
N LYS A 345 -1.77 7.00 -16.04
CA LYS A 345 -3.12 7.60 -16.08
C LYS A 345 -4.11 6.73 -16.88
N VAL A 346 -3.68 6.23 -18.04
CA VAL A 346 -4.49 5.32 -18.87
C VAL A 346 -4.79 4.03 -18.11
N ALA A 347 -3.79 3.44 -17.44
CA ALA A 347 -3.93 2.22 -16.67
C ALA A 347 -4.90 2.40 -15.49
N CYS A 348 -4.82 3.52 -14.76
CA CYS A 348 -5.76 3.83 -13.68
C CYS A 348 -7.19 3.98 -14.22
N TRP A 349 -7.37 4.76 -15.29
CA TRP A 349 -8.68 4.95 -15.92
C TRP A 349 -9.31 3.62 -16.38
N LEU A 350 -8.49 2.76 -17.00
CA LEU A 350 -8.92 1.45 -17.49
C LEU A 350 -9.31 0.53 -16.32
N ASN A 351 -8.54 0.53 -15.24
CA ASN A 351 -8.79 -0.28 -14.05
C ASN A 351 -10.06 0.16 -13.29
N ASP A 352 -10.36 1.45 -13.26
CA ASP A 352 -11.60 1.98 -12.68
C ASP A 352 -12.81 1.55 -13.50
N LYS A 353 -12.69 1.54 -14.84
CA LYS A 353 -13.75 1.05 -15.75
C LYS A 353 -13.98 -0.46 -15.68
N VAL A 354 -12.94 -1.27 -15.44
CA VAL A 354 -13.03 -2.74 -15.36
C VAL A 354 -13.77 -3.22 -14.09
N SER A 355 -14.03 -2.35 -13.10
CA SER A 355 -14.76 -2.70 -11.87
C SER A 355 -14.23 -3.99 -11.21
N ILE A 356 -12.95 -4.03 -10.83
CA ILE A 356 -12.34 -5.22 -10.18
C ILE A 356 -12.80 -5.32 -8.71
N ARG A 357 -13.20 -6.50 -8.24
CA ARG A 357 -13.71 -6.71 -6.87
C ARG A 357 -12.65 -6.45 -5.78
N GLU A 358 -11.42 -6.89 -6.02
CA GLU A 358 -10.34 -6.89 -5.03
C GLU A 358 -9.34 -5.74 -5.19
N LEU A 359 -8.74 -5.33 -4.06
CA LEU A 359 -7.84 -4.17 -3.93
C LEU A 359 -6.38 -4.46 -4.40
N PHE A 360 -6.03 -5.72 -4.68
CA PHE A 360 -4.62 -6.13 -4.71
C PHE A 360 -3.86 -5.83 -6.02
N SER A 361 -4.52 -5.71 -7.18
CA SER A 361 -3.77 -5.81 -8.44
C SER A 361 -3.08 -4.52 -8.92
N VAL A 362 -3.51 -3.32 -8.48
CA VAL A 362 -3.00 -2.04 -9.08
C VAL A 362 -2.84 -0.90 -8.05
N THR A 363 -3.48 -1.00 -6.87
CA THR A 363 -3.50 0.09 -5.88
C THR A 363 -2.19 0.21 -5.07
N PHE A 364 -1.32 -0.81 -5.11
CA PHE A 364 0.01 -0.74 -4.49
C PHE A 364 0.90 0.33 -5.16
N LEU A 365 0.81 0.46 -6.49
CA LEU A 365 1.46 1.54 -7.25
C LEU A 365 0.82 2.90 -6.93
N HIS A 366 -0.52 2.95 -6.81
CA HIS A 366 -1.26 4.16 -6.46
C HIS A 366 -0.90 4.72 -5.08
N CYS A 367 -0.68 3.87 -4.07
CA CYS A 367 -0.31 4.33 -2.72
C CYS A 367 1.16 4.79 -2.65
N ILE A 368 2.08 4.09 -3.31
CA ILE A 368 3.51 4.42 -3.32
C ILE A 368 3.80 5.67 -4.19
N LEU A 369 3.19 5.80 -5.37
CA LEU A 369 3.38 6.95 -6.26
C LEU A 369 2.63 8.21 -5.81
N SER A 370 1.42 8.06 -5.24
CA SER A 370 0.68 9.22 -4.67
C SER A 370 1.41 9.84 -3.47
N SER A 371 2.12 9.04 -2.68
CA SER A 371 3.01 9.51 -1.60
C SER A 371 4.20 10.32 -2.14
N ARG A 372 4.75 9.95 -3.31
CA ARG A 372 5.89 10.65 -3.92
C ARG A 372 5.47 12.01 -4.50
N SER A 373 4.32 12.10 -5.17
CA SER A 373 3.80 13.35 -5.75
C SER A 373 3.30 14.36 -4.69
N ARG A 374 2.67 13.88 -3.59
CA ARG A 374 2.22 14.78 -2.51
C ARG A 374 3.33 15.25 -1.56
N LYS A 375 4.42 14.49 -1.39
CA LYS A 375 5.58 14.93 -0.60
C LYS A 375 6.36 16.07 -1.28
N VAL A 376 6.47 16.08 -2.60
CA VAL A 376 7.14 17.16 -3.34
C VAL A 376 6.37 18.49 -3.24
N LYS A 377 5.04 18.47 -3.14
CA LYS A 377 4.23 19.68 -2.90
C LYS A 377 4.22 20.18 -1.44
N ARG A 378 4.60 19.36 -0.46
CA ARG A 378 4.62 19.75 0.97
C ARG A 378 6.01 20.12 1.49
N ALA A 379 7.08 19.66 0.84
CA ALA A 379 8.45 20.01 1.22
C ALA A 379 8.81 21.49 1.01
N THR A 380 7.99 22.25 0.25
CA THR A 380 8.18 23.68 0.00
C THR A 380 7.41 24.60 0.96
N GLY A 381 6.73 24.08 2.00
CA GLY A 381 5.81 24.92 2.79
C GLY A 381 5.66 24.64 4.29
N SER A 382 6.53 23.89 4.96
CA SER A 382 6.41 23.72 6.41
C SER A 382 7.75 23.46 7.10
N THR A 383 8.43 24.56 7.41
CA THR A 383 9.36 24.69 8.54
C THR A 383 8.65 25.55 9.59
N ALA A 384 8.86 25.24 10.88
CA ALA A 384 8.18 25.80 12.09
C ALA A 384 6.84 25.08 12.39
N ASP A 385 6.52 24.54 13.57
CA ASP A 385 7.04 24.70 14.94
C ASP A 385 6.78 23.43 15.77
N SER A 386 7.57 23.22 16.84
CA SER A 386 7.38 22.15 17.82
C SER A 386 7.57 22.68 19.25
N ALA A 387 6.45 22.81 19.97
CA ALA A 387 6.27 22.77 21.44
C ALA A 387 4.76 23.05 21.65
N ALA A 388 3.95 22.35 22.43
CA ALA A 388 4.20 21.60 23.66
C ALA A 388 3.07 20.56 23.87
N GLY A 389 3.40 19.51 24.62
CA GLY A 389 2.50 18.70 25.46
C GLY A 389 1.25 18.08 24.82
N ASP A 390 1.29 16.79 24.50
CA ASP A 390 0.07 15.99 24.53
C ASP A 390 0.37 14.55 24.97
N ARG A 391 -0.40 14.06 25.95
CA ARG A 391 -0.35 12.69 26.45
C ARG A 391 -0.85 11.73 25.35
N GLN A 392 -0.23 10.55 25.30
CA GLN A 392 -0.59 9.38 24.49
C GLN A 392 -2.06 9.35 24.05
N ARG A 393 -2.30 9.53 22.75
CA ARG A 393 -3.58 9.19 22.10
C ARG A 393 -3.32 8.56 20.74
N GLU A 394 -3.36 7.23 20.73
CA GLU A 394 -3.34 6.41 19.53
C GLU A 394 -4.76 6.38 18.94
N GLY A 395 -4.93 6.77 17.68
CA GLY A 395 -6.25 6.80 17.04
C GLY A 395 -6.20 6.99 15.52
N VAL A 396 -7.37 6.94 14.88
CA VAL A 396 -7.54 7.19 13.45
C VAL A 396 -8.14 8.59 13.24
N GLY A 397 -7.54 9.38 12.35
CA GLY A 397 -8.01 10.72 11.98
C GLY A 397 -8.87 10.68 10.71
N VAL A 398 -10.02 11.36 10.74
CA VAL A 398 -10.86 11.63 9.57
C VAL A 398 -10.92 13.14 9.35
N ALA A 399 -10.59 13.60 8.15
CA ALA A 399 -10.63 15.01 7.79
C ALA A 399 -11.85 15.35 6.93
N VAL A 400 -12.59 16.40 7.29
CA VAL A 400 -13.74 16.93 6.53
C VAL A 400 -13.48 18.40 6.16
N PRO A 401 -13.59 18.78 4.88
CA PRO A 401 -13.32 20.16 4.42
C PRO A 401 -14.41 21.15 4.86
N ALA A 402 -14.04 22.37 5.27
CA ALA A 402 -15.00 23.39 5.74
C ALA A 402 -15.98 23.88 4.65
N GLY A 403 -15.61 23.83 3.37
CA GLY A 403 -16.44 24.31 2.25
C GLY A 403 -17.77 23.56 2.05
N ALA A 404 -17.94 22.38 2.65
CA ALA A 404 -19.22 21.66 2.64
C ALA A 404 -20.22 22.18 3.69
N ALA A 405 -19.84 23.16 4.52
CA ALA A 405 -20.70 23.76 5.55
C ALA A 405 -21.43 25.04 5.09
N ALA A 406 -21.14 25.55 3.87
CA ALA A 406 -21.57 26.88 3.43
C ALA A 406 -22.46 26.90 2.17
N ALA A 407 -23.20 25.81 1.89
CA ALA A 407 -24.32 25.85 0.95
C ALA A 407 -25.62 25.62 1.74
N GLY A 408 -26.24 26.72 2.12
CA GLY A 408 -27.61 26.78 2.64
C GLY A 408 -28.63 26.60 1.52
#